data_AF-A0ABD2NEF7-F1
#
_entry.id   AF-A0ABD2NEF7-F1
#
_cell.length_a   1.000
_cell.length_b   1.000
_cell.length_c   1.000
_cell.angle_alpha   90.00
_cell.angle_beta   90.00
_cell.angle_gamma   90.00
#
_symmetry.space_group_name_H-M   'P 1'
#
loop_
_entity.id
_entity.type
_entity.pdbx_description
1 polymer ?
#
loop_
_entity_poly.entity_id
_entity_poly.type
_entity_poly.pdbx_seq_one_letter_code
_entity_poly.pdbx_strand_id
1 'polypeptide(L)'
;MLEGAVARILNQLLGKYVVDLDTENLNVGIFSGRVQLTDLKLKPEALYELNLPIEVIAGTIGKVSIQIPWTTIWESTTNVTIEDVFILANPVINGNIFDEEKDKRLKRALKRKALYDLDSESHFIGGPSSFSEHLISNILNNLQLNISNVHIRYEDIVSCRYPLSCGLCIGNITAETTNR
;
A
#
# COMPACT_ATOMS: atom_id res chain seq x y z
N MET A 1 -11.04 18.13 -13.79
CA MET A 1 -9.65 17.74 -13.46
C MET A 1 -9.61 17.05 -12.09
N LEU A 2 -10.56 16.15 -11.83
CA LEU A 2 -10.68 15.38 -10.58
C LEU A 2 -9.84 14.11 -10.65
N GLU A 3 -9.80 13.56 -11.86
CA GLU A 3 -9.01 12.42 -12.28
C GLU A 3 -7.55 12.63 -11.94
N GLY A 4 -7.02 13.85 -12.14
CA GLY A 4 -5.64 14.20 -11.78
C GLY A 4 -5.37 14.21 -10.27
N ALA A 5 -6.34 14.60 -9.44
CA ALA A 5 -6.19 14.57 -7.99
C ALA A 5 -6.17 13.13 -7.47
N VAL A 6 -7.08 12.28 -7.96
CA VAL A 6 -7.12 10.85 -7.65
C VAL A 6 -5.85 10.16 -8.15
N ALA A 7 -5.39 10.49 -9.35
CA ALA A 7 -4.16 9.95 -9.91
C ALA A 7 -2.93 10.27 -9.06
N ARG A 8 -2.80 11.52 -8.61
CA ARG A 8 -1.71 11.92 -7.72
C ARG A 8 -1.70 11.11 -6.42
N ILE A 9 -2.87 10.91 -5.82
CA ILE A 9 -3.02 10.16 -4.57
C ILE A 9 -2.71 8.67 -4.79
N LEU A 10 -3.26 8.05 -5.84
CA LEU A 10 -2.98 6.65 -6.16
C LEU A 10 -1.50 6.43 -6.44
N ASN A 11 -0.86 7.32 -7.20
CA ASN A 11 0.59 7.29 -7.45
C ASN A 11 1.38 7.39 -6.14
N GLN A 12 0.96 8.25 -5.21
CA GLN A 12 1.63 8.39 -3.93
C GLN A 12 1.43 7.17 -3.03
N LEU A 13 0.23 6.57 -3.01
CA LEU A 13 -0.07 5.37 -2.23
C LEU A 13 0.66 4.14 -2.80
N LEU A 14 0.48 3.84 -4.09
CA LEU A 14 1.12 2.71 -4.76
C LEU A 14 2.64 2.90 -4.81
N GLY A 15 3.12 4.12 -5.05
CA GLY A 15 4.53 4.45 -5.09
C GLY A 15 5.25 4.29 -3.75
N LYS A 16 4.55 4.24 -2.62
CA LYS A 16 5.15 3.88 -1.31
C LYS A 16 5.45 2.40 -1.20
N TYR A 17 4.65 1.53 -1.82
CA TYR A 17 4.74 0.08 -1.65
C TYR A 17 5.36 -0.65 -2.85
N VAL A 18 5.29 -0.07 -4.06
CA VAL A 18 5.71 -0.70 -5.32
C VAL A 18 6.99 -0.04 -5.87
N VAL A 19 7.92 -0.86 -6.35
CA VAL A 19 9.15 -0.46 -7.06
C VAL A 19 8.83 -0.19 -8.53
N ASP A 20 9.42 0.87 -9.10
CA ASP A 20 9.34 1.20 -10.53
C ASP A 20 7.91 1.26 -11.10
N LEU A 21 7.00 1.89 -10.35
CA LEU A 21 5.62 2.09 -10.79
C LEU A 21 5.57 2.98 -12.04
N ASP A 22 4.97 2.48 -13.11
CA ASP A 22 4.72 3.26 -14.32
C ASP A 22 3.59 4.27 -14.11
N THR A 23 3.98 5.47 -13.67
CA THR A 23 3.04 6.56 -13.39
C THR A 23 2.30 7.06 -14.61
N GLU A 24 2.84 6.93 -15.82
CA GLU A 24 2.17 7.38 -17.04
C GLU A 24 1.02 6.45 -17.39
N ASN A 25 1.27 5.15 -17.42
CA ASN A 25 0.24 4.15 -17.66
C ASN A 25 -0.81 4.12 -16.55
N LEU A 26 -0.39 4.31 -15.29
CA LEU A 26 -1.31 4.46 -14.18
C LEU A 26 -2.22 5.69 -14.36
N ASN A 27 -1.66 6.85 -14.73
CA ASN A 27 -2.46 8.05 -14.99
C ASN A 27 -3.47 7.81 -16.11
N VAL A 28 -3.04 7.27 -17.25
CA VAL A 28 -3.92 6.96 -18.40
C VAL A 28 -5.03 5.98 -17.99
N GLY A 29 -4.69 4.94 -17.23
CA GLY A 29 -5.67 4.00 -16.67
C GLY A 29 -6.69 4.68 -15.77
N ILE A 30 -6.25 5.60 -14.91
CA ILE A 30 -7.12 6.36 -14.01
C ILE A 30 -8.05 7.26 -14.83
N PHE A 31 -7.56 7.99 -15.83
CA PHE A 31 -8.42 8.80 -16.70
C PHE A 31 -9.48 7.97 -17.45
N SER A 32 -9.15 6.73 -17.83
CA SER A 32 -10.10 5.82 -18.48
C SER A 32 -11.10 5.16 -17.51
N GLY A 33 -10.85 5.23 -16.20
CA GLY A 33 -11.61 4.55 -15.15
C GLY A 33 -11.29 3.07 -15.01
N ARG A 34 -10.30 2.55 -15.74
CA ARG A 34 -9.80 1.18 -15.62
C ARG A 34 -8.29 1.19 -15.56
N VAL A 35 -7.76 0.79 -14.41
CA VAL A 35 -6.34 0.58 -14.19
C VAL A 35 -6.10 -0.90 -14.08
N GLN A 36 -5.08 -1.39 -14.77
CA GLN A 36 -4.56 -2.73 -14.60
C GLN A 36 -3.05 -2.67 -14.59
N LEU A 37 -2.47 -3.13 -13.48
CA LEU A 37 -1.05 -3.22 -13.26
C LEU A 37 -0.71 -4.69 -13.06
N THR A 38 0.36 -5.17 -13.68
CA THR A 38 0.83 -6.55 -13.56
C THR A 38 2.29 -6.58 -13.16
N ASP A 39 2.72 -7.71 -12.59
CA ASP A 39 4.13 -7.98 -12.23
C ASP A 39 4.75 -6.88 -11.36
N LEU A 40 4.00 -6.43 -10.35
CA LEU A 40 4.48 -5.39 -9.45
C LEU A 40 5.43 -5.97 -8.41
N LYS A 41 6.54 -5.28 -8.18
CA LYS A 41 7.51 -5.64 -7.14
C LYS A 41 7.28 -4.80 -5.91
N LEU A 42 7.19 -5.46 -4.76
CA LEU A 42 7.08 -4.77 -3.48
C LEU A 42 8.45 -4.22 -3.06
N LYS A 43 8.42 -3.01 -2.49
CA LYS A 43 9.59 -2.41 -1.84
C LYS A 43 9.92 -3.18 -0.56
N PRO A 44 11.21 -3.40 -0.24
CA PRO A 44 11.61 -3.96 1.06
C PRO A 44 11.03 -3.18 2.24
N GLU A 45 10.86 -1.86 2.08
CA GLU A 45 10.34 -0.94 3.09
C GLU A 45 8.81 -1.02 3.26
N ALA A 46 8.09 -1.72 2.36
CA ALA A 46 6.63 -1.67 2.26
C ALA A 46 5.90 -2.14 3.54
N LEU A 47 6.42 -3.17 4.21
CA LEU A 47 5.83 -3.71 5.44
C LEU A 47 6.39 -3.07 6.73
N TYR A 48 7.45 -2.26 6.64
CA TYR A 48 7.98 -1.55 7.82
C TYR A 48 6.97 -0.53 8.37
N GLU A 49 6.15 0.09 7.53
CA GLU A 49 5.10 1.01 8.00
C GLU A 49 3.98 0.32 8.79
N LEU A 50 3.85 -1.02 8.67
CA LEU A 50 2.94 -1.80 9.51
C LEU A 50 3.50 -2.04 10.92
N ASN A 51 4.68 -1.49 11.26
CA ASN A 51 5.38 -1.68 12.53
C ASN A 51 5.59 -3.16 12.91
N LEU A 52 5.72 -4.04 11.92
CA LEU A 52 5.99 -5.45 12.14
C LEU A 52 7.50 -5.66 12.26
N PRO A 53 7.99 -6.52 13.18
CA PRO A 53 9.41 -6.82 13.36
C PRO A 53 9.94 -7.79 12.28
N ILE A 54 9.53 -7.58 11.03
CA ILE A 54 9.87 -8.41 9.87
C ILE A 54 10.36 -7.53 8.72
N GLU A 55 11.38 -8.01 8.02
CA GLU A 55 11.90 -7.39 6.80
C GLU A 55 11.43 -8.17 5.58
N VAL A 56 10.99 -7.47 4.53
CA VAL A 56 10.63 -8.09 3.25
C VAL A 56 11.89 -8.23 2.40
N ILE A 57 12.31 -9.48 2.15
CA ILE A 57 13.43 -9.75 1.23
C ILE A 57 12.97 -9.58 -0.21
N ALA A 58 11.80 -10.16 -0.50
CA ALA A 58 11.21 -10.17 -1.82
C ALA A 58 9.69 -10.18 -1.67
N GLY A 59 9.02 -9.38 -2.48
CA GLY A 59 7.57 -9.46 -2.59
C GLY A 59 7.14 -9.13 -4.01
N THR A 60 6.13 -9.83 -4.49
CA THR A 60 5.57 -9.64 -5.82
C THR A 60 4.06 -9.68 -5.74
N ILE A 61 3.42 -8.82 -6.52
CA ILE A 61 1.98 -8.82 -6.73
C ILE A 61 1.78 -9.12 -8.22
N GLY A 62 1.09 -10.22 -8.53
CA GLY A 62 0.86 -10.63 -9.91
C GLY A 62 -0.01 -9.62 -10.66
N LYS A 63 -1.11 -9.17 -10.05
CA LYS A 63 -2.03 -8.24 -10.71
C LYS A 63 -2.81 -7.36 -9.73
N VAL A 64 -2.90 -6.08 -10.06
CA VAL A 64 -3.77 -5.10 -9.39
C VAL A 64 -4.68 -4.49 -10.43
N SER A 65 -5.99 -4.63 -10.26
CA SER A 65 -6.97 -3.98 -11.12
C SER A 65 -7.86 -3.06 -10.30
N ILE A 66 -8.04 -1.82 -10.77
CA ILE A 66 -8.84 -0.79 -10.10
C ILE A 66 -9.84 -0.27 -11.13
N GLN A 67 -11.12 -0.38 -10.81
CA GLN A 67 -12.21 0.08 -11.66
C GLN A 67 -12.93 1.24 -10.97
N ILE A 68 -12.76 2.45 -11.52
CA ILE A 68 -13.35 3.68 -11.03
C ILE A 68 -14.49 4.07 -11.97
N PRO A 69 -15.75 4.01 -11.53
CA PRO A 69 -16.90 4.35 -12.36
C PRO A 69 -17.12 5.87 -12.43
N TRP A 70 -16.29 6.61 -13.16
CA TRP A 70 -16.37 8.09 -13.23
C TRP A 70 -17.76 8.64 -13.55
N THR A 71 -18.50 7.96 -14.44
CA THR A 71 -19.83 8.38 -14.88
C THR A 71 -20.90 8.23 -13.79
N THR A 72 -20.70 7.31 -12.86
CA THR A 72 -21.67 6.93 -11.81
C THR A 72 -21.00 6.84 -10.45
N ILE A 73 -19.99 7.69 -10.20
CA ILE A 73 -19.13 7.60 -9.02
C ILE A 73 -19.89 7.83 -7.71
N TRP A 74 -21.05 8.50 -7.79
CA TRP A 74 -21.95 8.77 -6.67
C TRP A 74 -22.89 7.60 -6.32
N GLU A 75 -23.13 6.68 -7.27
CA GLU A 75 -24.14 5.61 -7.15
C GLU A 75 -23.52 4.21 -7.15
N SER A 76 -22.31 4.07 -7.70
CA SER A 76 -21.65 2.78 -7.91
C SER A 76 -20.34 2.67 -7.14
N THR A 77 -19.96 1.43 -6.83
CA THR A 77 -18.80 1.10 -6.02
C THR A 77 -17.51 1.12 -6.84
N THR A 78 -16.42 1.52 -6.20
CA THR A 78 -15.08 1.39 -6.78
C THR A 78 -14.52 0.02 -6.43
N ASN A 79 -14.23 -0.78 -7.44
CA ASN A 79 -13.78 -2.16 -7.25
C ASN A 79 -12.25 -2.23 -7.39
N VAL A 80 -11.59 -2.73 -6.35
CA VAL A 80 -10.15 -2.96 -6.28
C VAL A 80 -9.91 -4.44 -6.10
N THR A 81 -9.26 -5.06 -7.09
CA THR A 81 -8.90 -6.48 -7.05
C THR A 81 -7.39 -6.62 -7.07
N ILE A 82 -6.84 -7.33 -6.11
CA ILE A 82 -5.42 -7.68 -6.00
C ILE A 82 -5.33 -9.20 -6.08
N GLU A 83 -4.50 -9.71 -6.97
CA GLU A 83 -4.33 -11.13 -7.23
C GLU A 83 -2.85 -11.50 -7.12
N ASP A 84 -2.60 -12.68 -6.56
CA ASP A 84 -1.28 -13.31 -6.48
C ASP A 84 -0.26 -12.47 -5.68
N VAL A 85 -0.52 -12.33 -4.39
CA VAL A 85 0.37 -11.60 -3.47
C VAL A 85 1.34 -12.58 -2.82
N PHE A 86 2.61 -12.52 -3.21
CA PHE A 86 3.69 -13.32 -2.63
C PHE A 86 4.62 -12.43 -1.83
N ILE A 87 4.88 -12.80 -0.58
CA ILE A 87 5.78 -12.06 0.32
C ILE A 87 6.73 -13.06 0.97
N LEU A 88 8.03 -12.81 0.86
CA LEU A 88 9.09 -13.49 1.59
C LEU A 88 9.64 -12.55 2.66
N ALA A 89 9.41 -12.91 3.92
CA ALA A 89 9.80 -12.13 5.08
C ALA A 89 10.87 -12.86 5.91
N ASN A 90 11.79 -12.08 6.47
CA ASN A 90 12.78 -12.53 7.45
C ASN A 90 12.60 -11.79 8.78
N PRO A 91 13.07 -12.35 9.91
CA PRO A 91 13.18 -11.60 11.14
C PRO A 91 14.16 -10.45 10.97
N VAL A 92 13.81 -9.31 11.54
CA VAL A 92 14.79 -8.25 11.79
C VAL A 92 15.64 -8.71 12.97
N ILE A 93 16.78 -9.36 12.71
CA ILE A 93 17.77 -9.60 13.76
C ILE A 93 18.42 -8.25 14.04
N ASN A 94 18.03 -7.62 15.15
CA ASN A 94 18.74 -6.49 15.71
C ASN A 94 20.11 -6.97 16.25
N GLY A 95 21.01 -7.32 15.32
CA GLY A 95 22.38 -7.78 15.57
C GLY A 95 23.42 -6.67 15.54
N ASN A 96 23.00 -5.41 15.43
CA ASN A 96 23.88 -4.26 15.59
C ASN A 96 23.52 -3.52 16.87
N ILE A 97 24.45 -3.57 17.82
CA ILE A 97 24.73 -2.64 18.92
C ILE A 97 23.67 -1.54 19.03
N PHE A 98 22.97 -1.49 20.16
CA PHE A 98 22.15 -0.36 20.59
C PHE A 98 23.00 0.91 20.56
N ASP A 99 23.04 1.53 19.38
CA ASP A 99 23.79 2.74 19.10
C ASP A 99 22.83 3.88 19.38
N GLU A 100 22.95 4.43 20.59
CA GLU A 100 22.04 5.45 21.14
C GLU A 100 21.88 6.66 20.19
N GLU A 101 22.89 6.91 19.35
CA GLU A 101 22.85 7.93 18.30
C GLU A 101 21.96 7.56 17.12
N LYS A 102 21.96 6.30 16.66
CA LYS A 102 21.05 5.83 15.59
C LYS A 102 19.61 5.85 16.08
N ASP A 103 19.35 5.45 17.32
CA ASP A 103 18.00 5.43 17.88
C ASP A 103 17.47 6.86 18.14
N LYS A 104 18.33 7.80 18.56
CA LYS A 104 17.99 9.24 18.61
C LYS A 104 17.78 9.83 17.21
N ARG A 105 18.57 9.45 16.21
CA ARG A 105 18.37 9.89 14.82
C ARG A 105 17.09 9.31 14.25
N LEU A 106 16.79 8.04 14.52
CA LEU A 106 15.56 7.37 14.12
C LEU A 106 14.35 8.00 14.82
N LYS A 107 14.40 8.24 16.14
CA LYS A 107 13.35 8.98 16.86
C LYS A 107 13.16 10.39 16.34
N ARG A 108 14.24 11.10 15.98
CA ARG A 108 14.15 12.44 15.35
C ARG A 108 13.59 12.36 13.93
N ALA A 109 13.94 11.33 13.16
CA ALA A 109 13.43 11.08 11.82
C ALA A 109 11.96 10.68 11.87
N LEU A 110 11.56 9.79 12.78
CA LEU A 110 10.17 9.41 13.05
C LEU A 110 9.35 10.61 13.54
N LYS A 111 9.91 11.44 14.44
CA LYS A 111 9.23 12.67 14.88
C LYS A 111 9.07 13.69 13.75
N ARG A 112 10.07 13.81 12.86
CA ARG A 112 9.98 14.62 11.64
C ARG A 112 9.01 14.03 10.61
N LYS A 113 8.99 12.71 10.46
CA LYS A 113 8.07 11.98 9.58
C LYS A 113 6.64 12.10 10.10
N ALA A 114 6.42 12.01 11.40
CA ALA A 114 5.12 12.26 12.03
C ALA A 114 4.69 13.74 11.88
N LEU A 115 5.61 14.71 11.99
CA LEU A 115 5.29 16.10 11.65
C LEU A 115 4.93 16.25 10.16
N TYR A 116 5.66 15.56 9.28
CA TYR A 116 5.41 15.56 7.85
C TYR A 116 4.12 14.81 7.49
N ASP A 117 3.75 13.77 8.22
CA ASP A 117 2.50 13.02 8.06
C ASP A 117 1.32 13.86 8.58
N LEU A 118 1.47 14.64 9.66
CA LEU A 118 0.47 15.62 10.09
C LEU A 118 0.31 16.76 9.07
N ASP A 119 1.41 17.28 8.51
CA ASP A 119 1.36 18.29 7.43
C ASP A 119 0.87 17.68 6.10
N SER A 120 1.14 16.41 5.83
CA SER A 120 0.71 15.73 4.59
C SER A 120 -0.68 15.13 4.67
N GLU A 121 -1.24 14.85 5.85
CA GLU A 121 -2.69 14.70 6.02
C GLU A 121 -3.39 16.01 5.66
N SER A 122 -2.81 17.17 6.02
CA SER A 122 -3.34 18.48 5.60
C SER A 122 -3.11 18.79 4.11
N HIS A 123 -2.14 18.13 3.45
CA HIS A 123 -1.82 18.28 2.02
C HIS A 123 -2.29 17.12 1.11
N PHE A 124 -2.84 16.05 1.68
CA PHE A 124 -3.55 14.98 0.97
C PHE A 124 -4.70 15.62 0.15
N ILE A 125 -5.22 16.74 0.67
CA ILE A 125 -6.20 17.60 0.04
C ILE A 125 -5.57 18.91 -0.47
N GLY A 126 -4.43 18.82 -1.15
CA GLY A 126 -3.82 19.95 -1.88
C GLY A 126 -4.49 20.27 -3.21
N GLY A 127 -5.82 20.15 -3.30
CA GLY A 127 -6.67 20.55 -4.43
C GLY A 127 -7.81 21.44 -3.93
N PRO A 128 -8.72 21.98 -4.78
CA PRO A 128 -9.83 22.81 -4.31
C PRO A 128 -10.64 22.04 -3.26
N SER A 129 -10.46 22.42 -1.99
CA SER A 129 -10.46 21.52 -0.83
C SER A 129 -11.76 20.75 -0.65
N SER A 130 -12.90 21.41 -0.78
CA SER A 130 -14.19 20.76 -0.53
C SER A 130 -14.54 19.68 -1.57
N PHE A 131 -14.35 19.91 -2.87
CA PHE A 131 -14.89 18.99 -3.87
C PHE A 131 -14.04 17.73 -4.07
N SER A 132 -12.70 17.85 -4.00
CA SER A 132 -11.83 16.67 -4.01
C SER A 132 -11.96 15.85 -2.74
N GLU A 133 -12.12 16.47 -1.56
CA GLU A 133 -12.41 15.76 -0.30
C GLU A 133 -13.66 14.91 -0.40
N HIS A 134 -14.76 15.51 -0.88
CA HIS A 134 -16.03 14.81 -1.03
C HIS A 134 -15.92 13.64 -2.02
N LEU A 135 -15.16 13.81 -3.11
CA LEU A 135 -14.94 12.75 -4.08
C LEU A 135 -14.10 11.60 -3.51
N ILE A 136 -13.01 11.91 -2.80
CA ILE A 136 -12.16 10.89 -2.17
C ILE A 136 -12.94 10.15 -1.08
N SER A 137 -13.66 10.89 -0.23
CA SER A 137 -14.51 10.29 0.79
C SER A 137 -15.56 9.38 0.17
N ASN A 138 -16.17 9.79 -0.95
CA ASN A 138 -17.15 8.97 -1.64
C ASN A 138 -16.54 7.69 -2.27
N ILE A 139 -15.33 7.77 -2.85
CA ILE A 139 -14.60 6.59 -3.32
C ILE A 139 -14.30 5.63 -2.17
N LEU A 140 -13.81 6.15 -1.04
CA LEU A 140 -13.48 5.34 0.14
C LEU A 140 -14.73 4.71 0.77
N ASN A 141 -15.83 5.46 0.86
CA ASN A 141 -17.10 4.99 1.41
C ASN A 141 -17.74 3.91 0.54
N ASN A 142 -17.42 3.84 -0.75
CA ASN A 142 -17.97 2.85 -1.67
C ASN A 142 -16.88 1.94 -2.25
N LEU A 143 -15.78 1.75 -1.51
CA LEU A 143 -14.69 0.88 -1.92
C LEU A 143 -15.03 -0.58 -1.65
N GLN A 144 -14.86 -1.43 -2.67
CA GLN A 144 -14.89 -2.88 -2.55
C GLN A 144 -13.51 -3.43 -2.87
N LEU A 145 -12.89 -4.09 -1.90
CA LEU A 145 -11.55 -4.64 -2.00
C LEU A 145 -11.60 -6.16 -1.95
N ASN A 146 -10.97 -6.79 -2.93
CA ASN A 146 -10.83 -8.24 -3.02
C ASN A 146 -9.35 -8.57 -3.22
N ILE A 147 -8.76 -9.33 -2.30
CA ILE A 147 -7.39 -9.80 -2.38
C ILE A 147 -7.42 -11.32 -2.44
N SER A 148 -6.95 -11.90 -3.54
CA SER A 148 -6.93 -13.34 -3.75
C SER A 148 -5.51 -13.89 -3.83
N ASN A 149 -5.36 -15.15 -3.42
CA ASN A 149 -4.10 -15.88 -3.44
C ASN A 149 -2.95 -15.13 -2.74
N VAL A 150 -3.09 -14.91 -1.44
CA VAL A 150 -2.04 -14.32 -0.61
C VAL A 150 -1.19 -15.42 -0.01
N HIS A 151 0.11 -15.38 -0.24
CA HIS A 151 1.07 -16.30 0.35
C HIS A 151 2.22 -15.52 0.98
N ILE A 152 2.27 -15.57 2.31
CA ILE A 152 3.31 -14.94 3.11
C ILE A 152 4.18 -16.05 3.67
N ARG A 153 5.43 -16.12 3.22
CA ARG A 153 6.44 -17.04 3.73
C ARG A 153 7.39 -16.29 4.63
N TYR A 154 7.54 -16.78 5.85
CA TYR A 154 8.49 -16.29 6.83
C TYR A 154 9.64 -17.30 6.97
N GLU A 155 10.87 -16.87 6.72
CA GLU A 155 12.07 -17.67 6.89
C GLU A 155 12.91 -17.13 8.04
N ASP A 156 13.30 -18.00 8.97
CA ASP A 156 14.17 -17.67 10.08
C ASP A 156 15.38 -18.60 10.09
N ILE A 157 16.50 -18.06 9.62
CA ILE A 157 17.80 -18.76 9.57
C ILE A 157 18.77 -18.26 10.66
N VAL A 158 18.40 -17.24 11.44
CA VAL A 158 19.34 -16.54 12.34
C VAL A 158 18.89 -16.54 13.80
N SER A 159 17.59 -16.41 14.08
CA SER A 159 17.08 -16.34 15.45
C SER A 159 16.88 -17.73 16.05
N CYS A 160 16.68 -18.75 15.20
CA CYS A 160 16.53 -20.14 15.61
C CYS A 160 17.82 -20.95 15.48
N ARG A 161 18.01 -21.94 16.37
CA ARG A 161 19.17 -22.86 16.37
C ARG A 161 19.21 -23.78 15.13
N TYR A 162 18.08 -23.90 14.43
CA TYR A 162 17.91 -24.63 13.17
C TYR A 162 17.09 -23.76 12.21
N PRO A 163 17.30 -23.86 10.89
CA PRO A 163 16.54 -23.09 9.91
C PRO A 163 15.06 -23.47 9.98
N LEU A 164 14.20 -22.46 10.15
CA LEU A 164 12.76 -22.62 10.28
C LEU A 164 12.06 -21.81 9.20
N SER A 165 11.05 -22.40 8.56
CA SER A 165 10.19 -21.69 7.61
C SER A 165 8.73 -21.90 7.98
N CYS A 166 8.01 -20.79 8.13
CA CYS A 166 6.57 -20.77 8.33
C CYS A 166 5.90 -20.10 7.12
N GLY A 167 4.66 -20.45 6.86
CA GLY A 167 3.89 -19.85 5.76
C GLY A 167 2.45 -19.62 6.18
N LEU A 168 1.89 -18.52 5.72
CA LEU A 168 0.46 -18.19 5.80
C LEU A 168 -0.07 -18.10 4.37
N CYS A 169 -1.02 -18.97 4.03
CA CYS A 169 -1.72 -18.93 2.76
C CYS A 169 -3.17 -18.53 3.00
N ILE A 170 -3.59 -17.41 2.41
CA ILE A 170 -4.97 -16.92 2.48
C ILE A 170 -5.54 -16.99 1.07
N GLY A 171 -6.60 -17.78 0.91
CA GLY A 171 -7.24 -17.95 -0.39
C GLY A 171 -7.90 -16.66 -0.89
N ASN A 172 -8.66 -15.99 -0.03
CA ASN A 172 -9.36 -14.76 -0.36
C ASN A 172 -9.57 -13.88 0.88
N ILE A 173 -9.38 -12.57 0.72
CA ILE A 173 -9.70 -11.51 1.67
C ILE A 173 -10.62 -10.52 0.96
N THR A 174 -11.87 -10.42 1.41
CA THR A 174 -12.83 -9.45 0.89
C THR A 174 -13.15 -8.41 1.96
N ALA A 175 -13.06 -7.14 1.59
CA ALA A 175 -13.49 -6.02 2.40
C ALA A 175 -14.50 -5.21 1.58
N GLU A 176 -15.73 -5.14 2.08
CA GLU A 176 -16.83 -4.44 1.43
C GLU A 176 -17.37 -3.39 2.39
N THR A 177 -17.54 -2.16 1.92
CA THR A 177 -18.25 -1.16 2.71
C THR A 177 -19.75 -1.42 2.62
N THR A 178 -20.36 -1.77 3.75
CA THR A 178 -21.81 -1.94 3.86
C THR A 178 -22.47 -0.60 4.15
N ASN A 179 -23.70 -0.41 3.68
CA ASN A 179 -24.52 0.74 4.05
C ASN A 179 -24.76 0.81 5.58
N ARG A 180 -24.96 2.04 6.07
CA ARG A 180 -25.41 2.32 7.43
C ARG A 180 -26.91 2.55 7.46
#